data_AF-A0AA36NEN4-F1
#
_entry.id   AF-A0AA36NEN4-F1
#
_cell.length_a   1.000
_cell.length_b   1.000
_cell.length_c   1.000
_cell.angle_alpha   90.00
_cell.angle_beta   90.00
_cell.angle_gamma   90.00
#
_symmetry.space_group_name_H-M   'P 1'
#
loop_
_entity.id
_entity.type
_entity.pdbx_description
1 polymer ?
#
loop_
_entity_poly.entity_id
_entity_poly.type
_entity_poly.pdbx_seq_one_letter_code
_entity_poly.pdbx_strand_id
1 'polypeptide(L)'
;MAGNSHVVPLQIGDGDTYSRRRVWLGHEFVDEETMLHVKGVIFAAAIMAGFQVLALLLAPASGHHGQGSLLSFLWGMLLPVCGYLGATRNNACLMGCFTWMSLLSAIAQLLTLCYVLLAVAVINSNEEELCDLLCVHLGCNNHSTYCSCEIGCHEGGCCADFEEVCSAGVQLRAPASCGDIESSLKDHTRIVSVMMLLISPPVIGLSAYAWFHGRKLWSRLAQGDVVLADAANPAEEQE
;
A
#
# COMPACT_ATOMS: atom_id res chain seq x y z
N MET A 1 19.59 -46.09 5.86
CA MET A 1 19.47 -45.72 7.28
C MET A 1 18.07 -45.16 7.47
N ALA A 2 17.13 -46.02 7.86
CA ALA A 2 15.74 -45.63 8.08
C ALA A 2 15.65 -44.97 9.47
N GLY A 3 15.35 -43.68 9.50
CA GLY A 3 15.08 -42.95 10.73
C GLY A 3 13.75 -43.38 11.30
N ASN A 4 13.78 -44.00 12.48
CA ASN A 4 12.60 -44.39 13.24
C ASN A 4 11.96 -43.10 13.79
N SER A 5 11.00 -42.54 13.07
CA SER A 5 10.19 -41.41 13.54
C SER A 5 9.28 -41.92 14.65
N HIS A 6 9.75 -41.78 15.90
CA HIS A 6 8.92 -41.95 17.08
C HIS A 6 7.82 -40.89 17.05
N VAL A 7 6.65 -41.25 16.53
CA VAL A 7 5.43 -40.48 16.72
C VAL A 7 5.06 -40.63 18.19
N VAL A 8 5.36 -39.60 18.98
CA VAL A 8 4.91 -39.54 20.37
C VAL A 8 3.40 -39.34 20.33
N PRO A 9 2.58 -40.29 20.83
CA PRO A 9 1.15 -40.11 20.87
C PRO A 9 0.86 -38.91 21.77
N LEU A 10 0.16 -37.92 21.21
CA LEU A 10 -0.31 -36.76 21.95
C LEU A 10 -1.23 -37.28 23.07
N GLN A 11 -0.74 -37.29 24.32
CA GLN A 11 -1.58 -37.60 25.48
C GLN A 11 -2.56 -36.44 25.67
N ILE A 12 -3.76 -36.60 25.11
CA ILE A 12 -4.90 -35.76 25.43
C ILE A 12 -5.29 -36.12 26.87
N GLY A 13 -4.98 -35.24 27.82
CA GLY A 13 -5.33 -35.44 29.22
C GLY A 13 -6.85 -35.58 29.40
N ASP A 14 -7.27 -36.70 29.98
CA ASP A 14 -8.67 -37.12 30.21
C ASP A 14 -9.49 -36.23 31.18
N GLY A 15 -9.10 -34.96 31.37
CA GLY A 15 -9.72 -34.05 32.34
C GLY A 15 -10.60 -32.95 31.75
N ASP A 16 -10.41 -32.55 30.49
CA ASP A 16 -11.07 -31.36 29.93
C ASP A 16 -12.25 -31.71 29.02
N THR A 17 -13.37 -32.05 29.66
CA THR A 17 -14.70 -32.17 29.03
C THR A 17 -15.26 -30.84 28.48
N TYR A 18 -14.46 -29.76 28.55
CA TYR A 18 -14.69 -28.47 27.89
C TYR A 18 -13.75 -28.21 26.71
N SER A 19 -13.21 -29.26 26.08
CA SER A 19 -12.71 -29.18 24.69
C SER A 19 -13.89 -28.94 23.74
N ARG A 20 -14.46 -27.73 23.80
CA ARG A 20 -15.40 -27.21 22.82
C ARG A 20 -14.60 -27.16 21.53
N ARG A 21 -14.75 -28.16 20.66
CA ARG A 21 -14.10 -28.18 19.34
C ARG A 21 -14.35 -26.83 18.67
N ARG A 22 -13.30 -26.03 18.59
CA ARG A 22 -13.34 -24.72 17.96
C ARG A 22 -13.18 -24.97 16.48
N VAL A 23 -14.29 -25.32 15.84
CA VAL A 23 -14.35 -25.46 14.39
C VAL A 23 -14.58 -24.08 13.79
N TRP A 24 -13.72 -23.67 12.84
CA TRP A 24 -13.93 -22.45 12.07
C TRP A 24 -13.49 -22.66 10.63
N LEU A 25 -14.34 -22.27 9.67
CA LEU A 25 -14.19 -22.58 8.24
C LEU A 25 -13.95 -24.07 7.93
N GLY A 26 -14.56 -24.97 8.71
CA GLY A 26 -14.40 -26.41 8.52
C GLY A 26 -13.09 -27.00 9.04
N HIS A 27 -12.26 -26.21 9.73
CA HIS A 27 -11.03 -26.67 10.35
C HIS A 27 -11.13 -26.72 11.87
N GLU A 28 -10.54 -27.76 12.48
CA GLU A 28 -10.39 -27.90 13.93
C GLU A 28 -9.08 -27.26 14.40
N PHE A 29 -9.17 -26.34 15.36
CA PHE A 29 -8.03 -25.64 15.94
C PHE A 29 -7.63 -26.23 17.29
N VAL A 30 -6.31 -26.33 17.53
CA VAL A 30 -5.73 -26.83 18.78
C VAL A 30 -6.08 -25.91 19.97
N ASP A 31 -6.04 -24.59 19.78
CA ASP A 31 -6.28 -23.59 20.82
C ASP A 31 -7.00 -22.32 20.31
N GLU A 32 -7.63 -21.57 21.23
CA GLU A 32 -8.38 -20.35 20.88
C GLU A 32 -7.48 -19.25 20.34
N GLU A 33 -6.28 -19.15 20.90
CA GLU A 33 -5.32 -18.10 20.58
C GLU A 33 -4.87 -18.27 19.13
N THR A 34 -4.53 -19.49 18.70
CA THR A 34 -4.24 -19.82 17.30
C THR A 34 -5.41 -19.48 16.39
N MET A 35 -6.64 -19.86 16.76
CA MET A 35 -7.83 -19.53 15.97
C MET A 35 -7.99 -18.01 15.82
N LEU A 36 -7.78 -17.23 16.88
CA LEU A 36 -7.84 -15.77 16.83
C LEU A 36 -6.76 -15.18 15.91
N HIS A 37 -5.54 -15.73 15.94
CA HIS A 37 -4.48 -15.29 15.03
C HIS A 37 -4.77 -15.64 13.57
N VAL A 38 -5.27 -16.84 13.29
CA VAL A 38 -5.68 -17.26 11.94
C VAL A 38 -6.82 -16.38 11.41
N LYS A 39 -7.83 -16.10 12.24
CA LYS A 39 -8.90 -15.14 11.91
C LYS A 39 -8.34 -13.76 11.59
N GLY A 40 -7.41 -13.26 12.40
CA GLY A 40 -6.75 -11.97 12.18
C GLY A 40 -6.01 -11.91 10.85
N VAL A 41 -5.24 -12.94 10.51
CA VAL A 41 -4.51 -13.03 9.23
C VAL A 41 -5.48 -13.06 8.04
N ILE A 42 -6.52 -13.89 8.09
CA ILE A 42 -7.49 -14.02 7.00
C ILE A 42 -8.30 -12.74 6.83
N PHE A 43 -8.71 -12.10 7.93
CA PHE A 43 -9.41 -10.82 7.88
C PHE A 43 -8.53 -9.72 7.27
N ALA A 44 -7.26 -9.63 7.69
CA ALA A 44 -6.33 -8.67 7.12
C ALA A 44 -6.08 -8.93 5.62
N ALA A 45 -5.87 -10.19 5.23
CA ALA A 45 -5.71 -10.57 3.84
C ALA A 45 -6.94 -10.22 2.99
N ALA A 46 -8.15 -10.44 3.50
CA ALA A 46 -9.39 -10.09 2.81
C ALA A 46 -9.52 -8.58 2.60
N ILE A 47 -9.21 -7.77 3.61
CA ILE A 47 -9.23 -6.30 3.47
C ILE A 47 -8.17 -5.84 2.47
N MET A 48 -6.95 -6.36 2.55
CA MET A 48 -5.88 -6.02 1.60
C MET A 48 -6.28 -6.36 0.16
N ALA A 49 -6.85 -7.54 -0.08
CA ALA A 49 -7.37 -7.93 -1.38
C ALA A 49 -8.49 -6.98 -1.85
N GLY A 50 -9.40 -6.58 -0.94
CA GLY A 50 -10.44 -5.59 -1.23
C GLY A 50 -9.87 -4.24 -1.69
N PHE A 51 -8.81 -3.76 -1.05
CA PHE A 51 -8.11 -2.54 -1.48
C PHE A 51 -7.45 -2.69 -2.86
N GLN A 52 -6.87 -3.84 -3.18
CA GLN A 52 -6.28 -4.09 -4.51
C GLN A 52 -7.34 -4.11 -5.61
N VAL A 53 -8.49 -4.74 -5.35
CA VAL A 53 -9.63 -4.73 -6.28
C VAL A 53 -10.15 -3.31 -6.46
N LEU A 54 -10.29 -2.54 -5.38
CA LEU A 54 -10.71 -1.15 -5.44
C LEU A 54 -9.72 -0.29 -6.26
N ALA A 55 -8.41 -0.46 -6.04
CA ALA A 55 -7.38 0.24 -6.81
C ALA A 55 -7.44 -0.09 -8.31
N LEU A 56 -7.66 -1.37 -8.66
CA LEU A 56 -7.85 -1.79 -10.04
C LEU A 56 -9.10 -1.14 -10.68
N LEU A 57 -10.21 -1.07 -9.94
CA LEU A 57 -11.45 -0.44 -10.42
C LEU A 57 -11.31 1.08 -10.60
N LEU A 58 -10.44 1.73 -9.83
CA LEU A 58 -10.17 3.17 -9.94
C LEU A 58 -9.12 3.51 -11.01
N ALA A 59 -8.30 2.56 -11.46
CA ALA A 59 -7.24 2.79 -12.44
C ALA A 59 -7.71 3.37 -13.79
N PRO A 60 -8.88 3.01 -14.36
CA PRO A 60 -9.38 3.66 -15.57
C PRO A 60 -9.71 5.14 -15.37
N ALA A 61 -10.19 5.53 -14.18
CA ALA A 61 -10.58 6.91 -13.88
C ALA A 61 -9.37 7.86 -13.80
N SER A 62 -8.18 7.35 -13.49
CA SER A 62 -6.94 8.14 -13.44
C SER A 62 -6.25 8.31 -14.79
N GLY A 63 -6.87 7.86 -15.89
CA GLY A 63 -6.30 7.97 -17.24
C GLY A 63 -5.08 7.07 -17.49
N HIS A 64 -4.71 6.22 -16.52
CA HIS A 64 -3.63 5.24 -16.66
C HIS A 64 -4.12 3.98 -17.41
N HIS A 65 -4.32 4.11 -18.71
CA HIS A 65 -4.69 2.98 -19.59
C HIS A 65 -3.45 2.18 -20.04
N GLY A 66 -2.78 1.53 -19.09
CA GLY A 66 -1.57 0.76 -19.36
C GLY A 66 -1.67 -0.71 -18.97
N GLN A 67 -1.04 -1.59 -19.77
CA GLN A 67 -0.80 -3.02 -19.47
C GLN A 67 -0.18 -3.26 -18.08
N GLY A 68 0.46 -2.26 -17.47
CA GLY A 68 1.06 -2.33 -16.14
C GLY A 68 0.07 -2.49 -14.99
N SER A 69 -1.21 -2.11 -15.16
CA SER A 69 -2.21 -2.16 -14.07
C SER A 69 -2.53 -3.60 -13.66
N LEU A 70 -2.66 -4.52 -14.62
CA LEU A 70 -2.93 -5.94 -14.33
C LEU A 70 -1.76 -6.60 -13.60
N LEU A 71 -0.52 -6.32 -14.04
CA LEU A 71 0.67 -6.87 -13.38
C LEU A 71 0.80 -6.35 -11.95
N SER A 72 0.53 -5.06 -11.73
CA SER A 72 0.50 -4.44 -10.41
C SER A 72 -0.56 -5.09 -9.51
N PHE A 73 -1.76 -5.35 -10.04
CA PHE A 73 -2.81 -6.05 -9.32
C PHE A 73 -2.41 -7.47 -8.94
N LEU A 74 -1.88 -8.26 -9.89
CA LEU A 74 -1.43 -9.63 -9.62
C LEU A 74 -0.34 -9.66 -8.55
N TRP A 75 0.60 -8.71 -8.60
CA TRP A 75 1.61 -8.56 -7.57
C TRP A 75 1.01 -8.17 -6.21
N GLY A 76 0.03 -7.26 -6.21
CA GLY A 76 -0.70 -6.85 -5.01
C GLY A 76 -1.50 -8.00 -4.36
N MET A 77 -1.93 -8.98 -5.15
CA MET A 77 -2.67 -10.16 -4.67
C MET A 77 -1.77 -11.27 -4.10
N LEU A 78 -0.45 -11.25 -4.34
CA LEU A 78 0.46 -12.27 -3.79
C LEU A 78 0.46 -12.28 -2.26
N LEU A 79 0.53 -11.09 -1.64
CA LEU A 79 0.58 -10.95 -0.19
C LEU A 79 -0.67 -11.54 0.50
N PRO A 80 -1.92 -11.16 0.15
CA PRO A 80 -3.10 -11.76 0.78
C PRO A 80 -3.23 -13.26 0.51
N VAL A 81 -2.81 -13.74 -0.67
CA VAL A 81 -2.79 -15.19 -0.98
C VAL A 81 -1.79 -15.94 -0.09
N CYS A 82 -0.60 -15.40 0.14
CA CYS A 82 0.38 -15.99 1.07
C CYS A 82 -0.18 -16.09 2.49
N GLY A 83 -0.87 -15.04 2.97
CA GLY A 83 -1.50 -15.05 4.30
C GLY A 83 -2.60 -16.11 4.42
N TYR A 84 -3.52 -16.16 3.44
CA TYR A 84 -4.61 -17.12 3.44
C TYR A 84 -4.11 -18.58 3.32
N LEU A 85 -3.26 -18.87 2.33
CA LEU A 85 -2.74 -20.23 2.11
C LEU A 85 -1.78 -20.66 3.21
N GLY A 86 -0.95 -19.75 3.71
CA GLY A 86 -0.06 -20.02 4.83
C GLY A 86 -0.83 -20.44 6.09
N ALA A 87 -1.92 -19.74 6.39
CA ALA A 87 -2.75 -20.03 7.56
C ALA A 87 -3.60 -21.30 7.38
N THR A 88 -4.12 -21.58 6.18
CA THR A 88 -5.02 -22.71 5.91
C THR A 88 -4.31 -24.03 5.59
N ARG A 89 -3.04 -23.99 5.17
CA ARG A 89 -2.24 -25.19 4.83
C ARG A 89 -1.08 -25.46 5.77
N ASN A 90 -1.07 -24.86 6.96
CA ASN A 90 0.03 -24.99 7.94
C ASN A 90 1.42 -24.74 7.33
N ASN A 91 1.53 -23.85 6.33
CA ASN A 91 2.78 -23.67 5.58
C ASN A 91 3.60 -22.50 6.14
N ALA A 92 4.67 -22.84 6.86
CA ALA A 92 5.57 -21.86 7.48
C ALA A 92 6.22 -20.90 6.47
N CYS A 93 6.57 -21.37 5.26
CA CYS A 93 7.20 -20.53 4.24
C CYS A 93 6.26 -19.44 3.73
N LEU A 94 5.00 -19.80 3.46
CA LEU A 94 3.97 -18.85 3.00
C LEU A 94 3.62 -17.84 4.10
N MET A 95 3.52 -18.28 5.37
CA MET A 95 3.33 -17.35 6.50
C MET A 95 4.55 -16.45 6.73
N GLY A 96 5.76 -16.96 6.51
CA GLY A 96 6.98 -16.16 6.53
C GLY A 96 6.94 -15.06 5.46
N CYS A 97 6.58 -15.42 4.22
CA CYS A 97 6.39 -14.46 3.13
C CYS A 97 5.38 -13.37 3.49
N PHE A 98 4.18 -13.76 3.95
CA PHE A 98 3.15 -12.82 4.37
C PHE A 98 3.64 -11.86 5.47
N THR A 99 4.33 -12.40 6.48
CA THR A 99 4.82 -11.62 7.62
C THR A 99 5.87 -10.59 7.19
N TRP A 100 6.90 -11.02 6.46
CA TRP A 100 7.98 -10.14 6.03
C TRP A 100 7.51 -9.08 5.03
N MET A 101 6.65 -9.46 4.08
CA MET A 101 6.10 -8.53 3.11
C MET A 101 5.17 -7.51 3.77
N SER A 102 4.39 -7.91 4.77
CA SER A 102 3.55 -6.98 5.55
C SER A 102 4.39 -5.97 6.33
N LEU A 103 5.50 -6.41 6.94
CA LEU A 103 6.44 -5.51 7.63
C LEU A 103 7.08 -4.52 6.66
N LEU A 104 7.61 -5.02 5.54
CA LEU A 104 8.24 -4.18 4.52
C LEU A 104 7.25 -3.15 3.96
N SER A 105 6.00 -3.58 3.72
CA SER A 105 4.92 -2.69 3.29
C SER A 105 4.62 -1.60 4.31
N ALA A 106 4.53 -1.93 5.61
CA ALA A 106 4.30 -0.96 6.66
C ALA A 106 5.43 0.08 6.74
N ILE A 107 6.69 -0.36 6.66
CA ILE A 107 7.87 0.52 6.67
C ILE A 107 7.88 1.41 5.43
N ALA A 108 7.67 0.86 4.24
CA ALA A 108 7.65 1.62 2.99
C ALA A 108 6.54 2.69 2.98
N GLN A 109 5.36 2.36 3.50
CA GLN A 109 4.26 3.31 3.62
C GLN A 109 4.54 4.40 4.65
N LEU A 110 5.16 4.06 5.78
CA LEU A 110 5.58 5.05 6.77
C LEU A 110 6.62 6.01 6.19
N LEU A 111 7.62 5.50 5.47
CA LEU A 111 8.63 6.31 4.79
C LEU A 111 7.99 7.21 3.72
N THR A 112 7.05 6.68 2.93
CA THR A 112 6.31 7.45 1.93
C THR A 112 5.50 8.57 2.58
N LEU A 113 4.81 8.28 3.69
CA LEU A 113 4.07 9.28 4.44
C LEU A 113 5.00 10.38 5.00
N CYS A 114 6.14 9.99 5.60
CA CYS A 114 7.15 10.94 6.06
C CYS A 114 7.69 11.82 4.93
N TYR A 115 7.96 11.23 3.76
CA TYR A 115 8.41 11.96 2.58
C TYR A 115 7.37 12.96 2.10
N VAL A 116 6.09 12.57 2.01
CA VAL A 116 5.00 13.48 1.63
C VAL A 116 4.85 14.62 2.64
N LEU A 117 4.90 14.33 3.94
CA LEU A 117 4.84 15.36 4.98
C LEU A 117 6.02 16.32 4.89
N LEU A 118 7.23 15.82 4.63
CA LEU A 118 8.41 16.65 4.44
C LEU A 118 8.31 17.50 3.17
N ALA A 119 7.82 16.94 2.07
CA ALA A 119 7.58 17.69 0.84
C ALA A 119 6.57 18.82 1.05
N VAL A 120 5.45 18.55 1.75
CA VAL A 120 4.46 19.58 2.09
C VAL A 120 5.07 20.65 3.00
N ALA A 121 5.89 20.26 3.99
CA ALA A 121 6.55 21.21 4.88
C ALA A 121 7.54 22.13 4.12
N VAL A 122 8.32 21.58 3.19
CA VAL A 122 9.25 22.35 2.35
C VAL A 122 8.52 23.29 1.41
N ILE A 123 7.44 22.82 0.76
CA ILE A 123 6.61 23.68 -0.10
C ILE A 123 6.04 24.85 0.70
N ASN A 124 5.55 24.59 1.91
CA ASN A 124 4.96 25.62 2.76
C ASN A 124 6.01 26.57 3.38
N SER A 125 7.28 26.18 3.49
CA SER A 125 8.34 27.07 3.99
C SER A 125 8.94 27.94 2.89
N ASN A 126 8.89 27.48 1.63
CA ASN A 126 9.61 28.08 0.51
C ASN A 126 8.65 28.51 -0.63
N GLU A 127 7.43 28.97 -0.30
CA GLU A 127 6.43 29.35 -1.31
C GLU A 127 7.00 30.35 -2.34
N GLU A 128 7.82 31.32 -1.89
CA GLU A 128 8.44 32.32 -2.77
C GLU A 128 9.55 31.73 -3.67
N GLU A 129 10.48 30.95 -3.11
CA GLU A 129 11.59 30.38 -3.90
C GLU A 129 11.13 29.34 -4.93
N LEU A 130 10.05 28.60 -4.64
CA LEU A 130 9.50 27.60 -5.56
C LEU A 130 8.87 28.26 -6.79
N CYS A 131 8.24 29.43 -6.60
CA CYS A 131 7.64 30.20 -7.68
C CYS A 131 8.73 30.71 -8.64
N ASP A 132 9.82 31.24 -8.09
CA ASP A 132 10.98 31.67 -8.88
C ASP A 132 11.61 30.51 -9.66
N LEU A 133 11.78 29.34 -9.03
CA LEU A 133 12.34 28.15 -9.69
C LEU A 133 11.44 27.62 -10.81
N LEU A 134 10.11 27.60 -10.61
CA LEU A 134 9.15 27.22 -11.67
C LEU A 134 9.20 28.22 -12.83
N CYS A 135 9.25 29.52 -12.55
CA CYS A 135 9.41 30.56 -13.55
C CYS A 135 10.71 30.40 -14.35
N VAL A 136 11.82 30.02 -13.71
CA VAL A 136 13.07 29.70 -14.41
C VAL A 136 12.89 28.50 -15.33
N HIS A 137 12.28 27.42 -14.84
CA HIS A 137 12.17 26.18 -15.59
C HIS A 137 11.18 26.27 -16.76
N LEU A 138 10.15 27.11 -16.63
CA LEU A 138 9.20 27.43 -17.69
C LEU A 138 9.78 28.45 -18.70
N GLY A 139 11.01 28.92 -18.51
CA GLY A 139 11.70 29.81 -19.43
C GLY A 139 11.32 31.29 -19.30
N CYS A 140 10.62 31.68 -18.23
CA CYS A 140 10.18 33.07 -18.01
C CYS A 140 11.32 34.01 -17.58
N ASN A 141 12.51 33.48 -17.26
CA ASN A 141 13.52 34.22 -16.49
C ASN A 141 14.58 34.97 -17.33
N ASN A 142 14.30 35.28 -18.59
CA ASN A 142 15.10 36.25 -19.32
C ASN A 142 14.63 37.68 -18.99
N HIS A 143 14.89 38.12 -17.76
CA HIS A 143 14.92 39.54 -17.46
C HIS A 143 16.14 40.16 -18.13
N SER A 144 15.96 40.58 -19.38
CA SER A 144 16.82 41.61 -19.97
C SER A 144 16.57 42.90 -19.18
N THR A 145 17.62 43.63 -18.80
CA THR A 145 17.48 44.93 -18.11
C THR A 145 16.68 45.98 -18.90
N TYR A 146 16.36 45.68 -20.16
CA TYR A 146 15.61 46.55 -21.07
C TYR A 146 14.16 46.09 -21.27
N CYS A 147 13.77 44.90 -20.79
CA CYS A 147 12.41 44.41 -20.96
C CYS A 147 11.99 43.36 -19.90
N SER A 148 10.73 43.41 -19.51
CA SER A 148 10.05 42.54 -18.56
C SER A 148 9.24 41.47 -19.29
N CYS A 149 9.35 40.23 -18.83
CA CYS A 149 8.48 39.12 -19.25
C CYS A 149 7.33 38.89 -18.24
N GLU A 150 7.07 39.87 -17.37
CA GLU A 150 6.06 39.76 -16.32
C GLU A 150 4.65 39.71 -16.92
N ILE A 151 3.81 38.84 -16.36
CA ILE A 151 2.43 38.64 -16.80
C ILE A 151 1.67 39.95 -16.58
N GLY A 152 1.11 40.52 -17.65
CA GLY A 152 0.44 41.83 -17.62
C GLY A 152 1.30 42.98 -18.12
N CYS A 153 2.51 42.71 -18.63
CA CYS A 153 3.23 43.65 -19.45
C CYS A 153 2.42 43.91 -20.75
N HIS A 154 1.57 44.93 -20.73
CA HIS A 154 0.79 45.36 -21.90
C HIS A 154 1.15 46.77 -22.37
N GLU A 155 1.88 47.54 -21.57
CA GLU A 155 2.22 48.93 -21.90
C GLU A 155 3.69 49.23 -21.63
N GLY A 156 4.53 49.03 -22.66
CA GLY A 156 5.80 49.75 -22.79
C GLY A 156 7.04 49.13 -22.15
N GLY A 157 6.99 47.89 -21.65
CA GLY A 157 8.13 47.27 -20.99
C GLY A 157 8.47 45.87 -21.47
N CYS A 158 7.85 45.32 -22.51
CA CYS A 158 7.89 43.87 -22.75
C CYS A 158 8.95 43.46 -23.75
N CYS A 159 9.49 42.25 -23.61
CA CYS A 159 10.46 41.75 -24.56
C CYS A 159 9.78 41.51 -25.92
N ALA A 160 10.45 41.89 -27.01
CA ALA A 160 9.86 41.86 -28.36
C ALA A 160 9.53 40.44 -28.85
N ASP A 161 10.17 39.44 -28.25
CA ASP A 161 9.98 38.01 -28.48
C ASP A 161 8.98 37.35 -27.51
N PHE A 162 8.37 38.12 -26.59
CA PHE A 162 7.40 37.60 -25.62
C PHE A 162 6.20 36.91 -26.29
N GLU A 163 5.64 37.52 -27.32
CA GLU A 163 4.50 36.95 -28.04
C GLU A 163 4.91 35.65 -28.78
N GLU A 164 6.11 35.58 -29.35
CA GLU A 164 6.57 34.39 -30.07
C GLU A 164 6.95 33.24 -29.12
N VAL A 165 7.65 33.54 -28.03
CA VAL A 165 8.13 32.51 -27.08
C VAL A 165 7.03 32.06 -26.12
N CYS A 166 6.22 32.99 -25.59
CA CYS A 166 5.18 32.67 -24.61
C CYS A 166 3.81 32.41 -25.23
N SER A 167 3.47 33.00 -26.39
CA SER A 167 2.13 32.82 -27.00
C SER A 167 2.09 31.82 -28.15
N ALA A 168 3.18 31.63 -28.91
CA ALA A 168 3.16 30.73 -30.07
C ALA A 168 3.48 29.25 -29.74
N GLY A 169 4.14 28.97 -28.61
CA GLY A 169 4.51 27.60 -28.23
C GLY A 169 3.40 26.77 -27.60
N VAL A 170 2.37 27.40 -27.06
CA VAL A 170 1.32 26.72 -26.30
C VAL A 170 -0.02 27.42 -26.52
N GLN A 171 -0.82 26.95 -27.49
CA GLN A 171 -2.26 27.23 -27.55
C GLN A 171 -3.01 26.57 -26.36
N LEU A 172 -2.56 26.79 -25.13
CA LEU A 172 -3.39 26.54 -23.96
C LEU A 172 -4.38 27.71 -23.89
N ARG A 173 -5.67 27.35 -23.97
CA ARG A 173 -6.81 28.24 -23.75
C ARG A 173 -6.57 29.15 -22.54
N ALA A 174 -6.66 30.45 -22.79
CA ALA A 174 -6.63 31.55 -21.83
C ALA A 174 -5.27 31.76 -21.12
N PRO A 175 -4.80 33.01 -20.99
CA PRO A 175 -3.67 33.33 -20.13
C PRO A 175 -4.11 33.06 -18.69
N ALA A 176 -3.85 31.86 -18.18
CA ALA A 176 -3.97 31.59 -16.76
C ALA A 176 -2.90 32.45 -16.07
N SER A 177 -3.34 33.43 -15.29
CA SER A 177 -2.41 34.22 -14.48
C SER A 177 -1.68 33.27 -13.53
N CYS A 178 -0.44 33.59 -13.11
CA CYS A 178 0.25 32.78 -12.09
C CYS A 178 -0.62 32.54 -10.85
N GLY A 179 -1.51 33.48 -10.50
CA GLY A 179 -2.47 33.30 -9.41
C GLY A 179 -3.54 32.22 -9.68
N ASP A 180 -3.96 32.03 -10.92
CA ASP A 180 -4.92 30.97 -11.30
C ASP A 180 -4.25 29.59 -11.32
N ILE A 181 -2.97 29.53 -11.73
CA ILE A 181 -2.18 28.29 -11.69
C ILE A 181 -1.84 27.94 -10.24
N GLU A 182 -1.42 28.91 -9.43
CA GLU A 182 -1.11 28.72 -8.01
C GLU A 182 -2.34 28.24 -7.24
N SER A 183 -3.50 28.90 -7.41
CA SER A 183 -4.74 28.49 -6.75
C SER A 183 -5.19 27.10 -7.17
N SER A 184 -5.12 26.77 -8.47
CA SER A 184 -5.44 25.43 -8.96
C SER A 184 -4.47 24.38 -8.43
N LEU A 185 -3.16 24.65 -8.42
CA LEU A 185 -2.16 23.73 -7.85
C LEU A 185 -2.36 23.53 -6.35
N LYS A 186 -2.67 24.61 -5.63
CA LYS A 186 -2.91 24.59 -4.18
C LYS A 186 -4.14 23.75 -3.85
N ASP A 187 -5.21 23.88 -4.62
CA ASP A 187 -6.42 23.09 -4.42
C ASP A 187 -6.21 21.60 -4.74
N HIS A 188 -5.56 21.28 -5.87
CA HIS A 188 -5.29 19.88 -6.24
C HIS A 188 -4.31 19.22 -5.27
N THR A 189 -3.21 19.91 -4.93
CA THR A 189 -2.21 19.40 -3.98
C THR A 189 -2.83 19.19 -2.61
N ARG A 190 -3.66 20.13 -2.14
CA ARG A 190 -4.36 20.00 -0.87
C ARG A 190 -5.32 18.81 -0.86
N ILE A 191 -6.09 18.61 -1.92
CA ILE A 191 -7.00 17.45 -2.03
C ILE A 191 -6.21 16.15 -2.01
N VAL A 192 -5.14 16.04 -2.82
CA VAL A 192 -4.30 14.83 -2.88
C VAL A 192 -3.62 14.56 -1.54
N SER A 193 -3.05 15.59 -0.90
CA SER A 193 -2.42 15.46 0.43
C SER A 193 -3.44 15.03 1.49
N VAL A 194 -4.64 15.60 1.51
CA VAL A 194 -5.70 15.19 2.45
C VAL A 194 -6.14 13.75 2.21
N MET A 195 -6.34 13.36 0.94
CA MET A 195 -6.67 11.98 0.57
C MET A 195 -5.58 10.99 1.03
N MET A 196 -4.31 11.31 0.78
CA MET A 196 -3.18 10.50 1.24
C MET A 196 -3.15 10.40 2.77
N LEU A 197 -3.33 11.50 3.49
CA LEU A 197 -3.36 11.51 4.96
C LEU A 197 -4.52 10.71 5.55
N LEU A 198 -5.65 10.63 4.86
CA LEU A 198 -6.79 9.83 5.29
C LEU A 198 -6.61 8.34 5.01
N ILE A 199 -5.97 7.99 3.89
CA ILE A 199 -5.85 6.59 3.43
C ILE A 199 -4.60 5.92 4.02
N SER A 200 -3.48 6.63 4.17
CA SER A 200 -2.22 6.03 4.63
C SER A 200 -2.29 5.40 6.03
N PRO A 201 -2.86 6.04 7.08
CA PRO A 201 -2.85 5.47 8.42
C PRO A 201 -3.61 4.14 8.54
N PRO A 202 -4.83 3.98 7.95
CA PRO A 202 -5.50 2.68 7.90
C PRO A 202 -4.67 1.58 7.23
N VAL A 203 -3.97 1.89 6.13
CA VAL A 203 -3.18 0.89 5.40
C VAL A 203 -1.92 0.51 6.18
N ILE A 204 -1.26 1.47 6.84
CA ILE A 204 -0.13 1.20 7.74
C ILE A 204 -0.59 0.35 8.92
N GLY A 205 -1.72 0.71 9.54
CA GLY A 205 -2.32 -0.03 10.65
C GLY A 205 -2.67 -1.46 10.26
N LEU A 206 -3.26 -1.66 9.07
CA LEU A 206 -3.59 -2.97 8.54
C LEU A 206 -2.34 -3.82 8.28
N SER A 207 -1.28 -3.21 7.73
CA SER A 207 0.01 -3.88 7.49
C SER A 207 0.70 -4.29 8.80
N ALA A 208 0.68 -3.42 9.81
CA ALA A 208 1.20 -3.71 11.14
C ALA A 208 0.39 -4.81 11.86
N TYR A 209 -0.94 -4.76 11.73
CA TYR A 209 -1.85 -5.78 12.26
C TYR A 209 -1.60 -7.14 11.62
N ALA A 210 -1.50 -7.19 10.29
CA ALA A 210 -1.14 -8.39 9.53
C ALA A 210 0.21 -8.96 9.97
N TRP A 211 1.23 -8.10 10.12
CA TRP A 211 2.54 -8.51 10.61
C TRP A 211 2.48 -9.10 12.03
N PHE A 212 1.75 -8.47 12.95
CA PHE A 212 1.66 -8.93 14.34
C PHE A 212 1.05 -10.34 14.43
N HIS A 213 -0.12 -10.54 13.80
CA HIS A 213 -0.78 -11.85 13.80
C HIS A 213 0.00 -12.88 12.96
N GLY A 214 0.56 -12.46 11.83
CA GLY A 214 1.37 -13.30 10.96
C GLY A 214 2.63 -13.83 11.67
N ARG A 215 3.35 -12.97 12.40
CA ARG A 215 4.55 -13.35 13.15
C ARG A 215 4.27 -14.40 14.22
N LYS A 216 3.18 -14.24 14.97
CA LYS A 216 2.77 -15.21 16.01
C LYS A 216 2.50 -16.58 15.39
N LEU A 217 1.75 -16.62 14.29
CA LEU A 217 1.46 -17.88 13.60
C LEU A 217 2.70 -18.49 12.96
N TRP A 218 3.51 -17.67 12.29
CA TRP A 218 4.76 -18.11 11.67
C TRP A 218 5.73 -18.72 12.67
N SER A 219 5.87 -18.12 13.87
CA SER A 219 6.73 -18.66 14.92
C SER A 219 6.31 -20.07 15.37
N ARG A 220 5.01 -20.33 15.50
CA ARG A 220 4.48 -21.67 15.85
C ARG A 220 4.74 -22.66 14.73
N LEU A 221 4.37 -22.30 13.50
CA LEU A 221 4.61 -23.16 12.33
C LEU A 221 6.09 -23.45 12.09
N ALA A 222 6.98 -22.49 12.34
CA ALA A 222 8.43 -22.67 12.23
C ALA A 222 9.01 -23.62 13.30
N GLN A 223 8.32 -23.78 14.44
CA GLN A 223 8.68 -24.75 15.48
C GLN A 223 8.14 -26.16 15.18
N GLY A 224 7.35 -26.31 14.11
CA GLY A 224 6.72 -27.58 13.74
C GLY A 224 5.36 -27.81 14.42
N ASP A 225 4.80 -26.80 15.10
CA ASP A 225 3.47 -26.91 15.70
C ASP A 225 2.40 -27.02 14.61
N VAL A 226 1.54 -28.02 14.76
CA VAL A 226 0.39 -28.23 13.89
C VAL A 226 -0.74 -27.31 14.34
N VAL A 227 -1.11 -26.35 13.49
CA VAL A 227 -2.14 -25.33 13.80
C VAL A 227 -3.56 -25.86 13.53
N LEU A 228 -3.72 -26.58 12.42
CA LEU A 228 -4.97 -27.24 12.03
C LEU A 228 -4.77 -28.73 12.27
N ALA A 229 -5.60 -29.35 13.11
CA ALA A 229 -5.67 -30.80 13.13
C ALA A 229 -6.09 -31.21 11.72
N ASP A 230 -5.23 -31.93 11.00
CA ASP A 230 -5.60 -32.48 9.70
C ASP A 230 -6.90 -33.24 9.94
N ALA A 231 -7.96 -32.81 9.25
CA ALA A 231 -9.18 -33.59 9.16
C ALA A 231 -8.74 -34.89 8.49
N ALA A 232 -8.40 -35.88 9.30
CA ALA A 232 -7.84 -37.15 8.87
C ALA A 232 -8.61 -37.57 7.64
N ASN A 233 -7.93 -37.64 6.49
CA ASN A 233 -8.55 -38.02 5.24
C ASN A 233 -9.27 -39.35 5.51
N PRO A 234 -10.61 -39.41 5.50
CA PRO A 234 -11.31 -40.67 5.75
C PRO A 234 -11.15 -41.66 4.59
N ALA A 235 -10.26 -41.36 3.63
CA ALA A 235 -10.05 -42.10 2.39
C ALA A 235 -8.86 -43.08 2.43
N GLU A 236 -8.02 -43.09 3.47
CA GLU A 236 -6.87 -44.01 3.57
C GLU A 236 -7.09 -45.22 4.50
N GLU A 237 -8.29 -45.40 5.07
CA GLU A 237 -8.60 -46.53 5.98
C GLU A 237 -9.42 -47.66 5.31
N GLN A 238 -9.41 -47.76 3.98
CA GLN A 238 -10.13 -48.80 3.22
C GLN A 238 -9.28 -49.62 2.22
N GLU A 239 -7.96 -49.72 2.43
CA GLU A 239 -7.14 -50.75 1.75
C GLU A 239 -6.47 -51.71 2.74
#